data_AF-A0A4Y5UGP9-F1
#
_entry.id   AF-A0A4Y5UGP9-F1
#
_cell.length_a   1.000
_cell.length_b   1.000
_cell.length_c   1.000
_cell.angle_alpha   90.00
_cell.angle_beta   90.00
_cell.angle_gamma   90.00
#
_symmetry.space_group_name_H-M   'P 1'
#
loop_
_entity.id
_entity.type
_entity.pdbx_description
1 polymer ?
#
loop_
_entity_poly.entity_id
_entity_poly.type
_entity_poly.pdbx_seq_one_letter_code
_entity_poly.pdbx_strand_id
1 'polypeptide(L)' 'MKVSTVFGLCIVAFLLLSIVDVSDAEEIDSEKATEERGYCAEKNIKCNDIHCCTGLKCKCNSSRTNCVCRKE' A
#
# COMPACT_ATOMS: atom_id res chain seq x y z
N MET A 1 36.93 -18.55 39.50
CA MET A 1 36.49 -18.50 38.10
C MET A 1 35.18 -19.28 37.91
N LYS A 2 34.05 -18.78 38.41
CA LYS A 2 32.69 -19.35 38.17
C LYS A 2 31.61 -18.25 38.01
N VAL A 3 32.01 -16.99 38.15
CA VAL A 3 31.11 -15.82 38.15
C VAL A 3 30.95 -15.24 36.74
N SER A 4 32.02 -15.30 35.92
CA SER A 4 32.00 -14.81 34.54
C SER A 4 31.05 -15.58 33.62
N THR A 5 30.84 -16.88 33.87
CA THR A 5 29.95 -17.71 33.04
C THR A 5 28.47 -17.41 33.33
N VAL A 6 28.14 -17.05 34.57
CA VAL A 6 26.76 -16.71 34.99
C VAL A 6 26.34 -15.36 34.41
N PHE A 7 27.24 -14.37 34.43
CA PHE A 7 26.98 -13.07 33.81
C PHE A 7 26.75 -13.17 32.30
N GLY A 8 27.52 -14.01 31.60
CA GLY A 8 27.33 -14.24 30.16
C GLY A 8 25.97 -14.85 29.82
N LEU A 9 25.50 -15.82 30.61
CA LEU A 9 24.20 -16.46 30.42
C LEU A 9 23.02 -15.50 30.68
N CYS A 10 23.13 -14.62 31.68
CA CYS A 10 22.09 -13.62 31.96
C CYS A 10 21.94 -12.60 30.84
N ILE A 11 23.03 -12.17 30.20
CA ILE A 11 23.00 -11.21 29.08
C ILE A 11 22.32 -11.82 27.85
N VAL A 12 22.60 -13.09 27.54
CA VAL A 12 21.95 -13.80 26.43
C VAL A 12 20.44 -14.00 26.70
N ALA A 13 20.05 -14.30 27.93
CA ALA A 13 18.64 -14.42 28.30
C ALA A 13 17.87 -13.09 28.20
N PHE A 14 18.47 -11.97 28.60
CA PHE A 14 17.87 -10.63 28.45
C PHE A 14 17.73 -10.20 26.98
N LEU A 15 18.70 -10.53 26.14
CA LEU A 15 18.63 -10.28 24.70
C LEU A 15 17.46 -11.04 24.02
N LEU A 16 17.15 -12.26 24.48
CA LEU A 16 16.02 -13.04 23.96
C LEU A 16 14.66 -12.52 24.44
N LEU A 17 14.57 -11.98 25.66
CA LEU A 17 13.34 -11.38 26.18
C LEU A 17 13.00 -10.03 25.54
N SER A 18 14.00 -9.35 24.96
CA SER A 18 13.81 -8.06 24.27
C SER A 18 13.11 -8.20 22.90
N ILE A 19 12.96 -9.43 22.39
CA ILE A 19 12.27 -9.72 21.12
C ILE A 19 10.75 -9.93 21.34
N VAL A 20 10.30 -9.98 22.60
CA VAL A 20 8.92 -10.34 22.97
C VAL A 20 7.97 -9.15 23.11
N ASP A 21 8.46 -7.91 23.04
CA ASP A 21 7.60 -6.73 23.04
C ASP A 21 8.00 -5.75 21.94
N VAL A 22 7.04 -5.45 21.06
CA VAL A 22 7.03 -4.41 20.00
C VAL A 22 7.50 -4.87 18.60
N SER A 23 6.58 -5.53 17.90
CA SER A 23 6.20 -5.23 16.52
C SER A 23 4.80 -5.81 16.37
N ASP A 24 3.77 -5.07 16.76
CA ASP A 24 3.08 -4.17 15.83
C ASP A 24 2.88 -4.90 14.49
N ALA A 25 2.09 -5.97 14.53
CA ALA A 25 1.37 -6.40 13.33
C ALA A 25 0.19 -5.43 13.19
N GLU A 26 0.52 -4.17 12.89
CA GLU A 26 -0.38 -3.29 12.20
C GLU A 26 -0.91 -4.11 11.03
N GLU A 27 -2.23 -4.17 11.00
CA GLU A 27 -3.03 -4.76 9.97
C GLU A 27 -2.55 -4.22 8.60
N ILE A 28 -2.89 -4.94 7.52
CA ILE A 28 -2.78 -4.46 6.13
C ILE A 28 -1.48 -4.87 5.41
N ASP A 29 -1.26 -6.18 5.27
CA ASP A 29 -0.57 -6.70 4.06
C ASP A 29 -1.51 -6.54 2.87
N SER A 30 -1.34 -5.42 2.20
CA SER A 30 -1.31 -5.30 0.75
C SER A 30 -1.35 -3.81 0.54
N GLU A 31 -0.17 -3.29 0.25
CA GLU A 31 0.08 -2.03 -0.42
C GLU A 31 -0.96 -1.82 -1.53
N LYS A 32 -2.12 -1.29 -1.14
CA LYS A 32 -2.86 -0.40 -2.01
C LYS A 32 -2.08 0.90 -2.00
N ALA A 33 -0.89 0.85 -2.60
CA ALA A 33 -0.27 2.01 -3.20
C ALA A 33 -1.25 2.49 -4.27
N THR A 34 -2.34 3.14 -3.82
CA THR A 34 -3.15 4.00 -4.67
C THR A 34 -2.30 5.23 -4.82
N GLU A 35 -1.29 5.05 -5.66
CA GLU A 35 -0.65 6.03 -6.50
C GLU A 35 -1.52 7.28 -6.58
N GLU A 36 -0.95 8.37 -6.07
CA GLU A 36 -1.46 9.73 -6.05
C GLU A 36 -2.80 9.92 -6.78
N ARG A 37 -3.91 10.00 -6.02
CA ARG A 37 -5.19 10.54 -6.53
C ARG A 37 -5.03 12.03 -6.83
N GLY A 38 -4.32 12.34 -7.91
CA GLY A 38 -4.02 13.69 -8.38
C GLY A 38 -4.00 13.82 -9.90
N TYR A 39 -4.38 12.76 -10.64
CA TYR A 39 -4.44 12.82 -12.10
C TYR A 39 -5.87 12.56 -12.58
N CYS A 40 -6.31 13.34 -13.57
CA CYS A 40 -7.55 13.11 -14.30
C CYS A 40 -7.23 12.40 -15.61
N ALA A 41 -8.14 11.59 -16.14
CA ALA A 41 -7.91 10.88 -17.39
C ALA A 41 -8.04 11.82 -18.61
N GLU A 42 -6.97 11.87 -19.40
CA GLU A 42 -6.86 12.59 -20.66
C GLU A 42 -7.71 11.96 -21.77
N LYS A 43 -7.85 12.65 -22.91
CA LYS A 43 -8.65 12.17 -24.04
C LYS A 43 -8.17 10.79 -24.53
N ASN A 44 -9.13 9.86 -24.70
CA ASN A 44 -8.94 8.45 -25.06
C ASN A 44 -8.27 7.56 -24.01
N ILE A 45 -8.00 8.08 -22.81
CA ILE A 45 -7.54 7.27 -21.68
C ILE A 45 -8.74 6.57 -21.02
N LYS A 46 -8.50 5.39 -20.44
CA LYS A 46 -9.53 4.63 -19.72
C LYS A 46 -9.98 5.37 -18.46
N CYS A 47 -11.28 5.33 -18.19
CA CYS A 47 -11.92 6.08 -17.09
C CYS A 47 -12.76 5.20 -16.16
N ASN A 48 -12.43 3.91 -16.06
CA ASN A 48 -13.13 2.96 -15.20
C ASN A 48 -13.03 3.35 -13.71
N ASP A 49 -11.85 3.80 -13.29
CA ASP A 49 -11.51 4.05 -11.88
C ASP A 49 -11.05 5.50 -11.63
N ILE A 50 -11.08 6.34 -12.67
CA ILE A 50 -10.56 7.71 -12.67
C ILE A 50 -11.50 8.65 -13.44
N HIS A 51 -11.69 9.86 -12.92
CA HIS A 51 -12.52 10.88 -13.57
C HIS A 51 -11.78 11.47 -14.78
N CYS A 52 -12.51 11.84 -15.83
CA CYS A 52 -11.91 12.53 -16.97
C CYS A 52 -11.58 13.99 -16.61
N CYS A 53 -10.56 14.54 -17.26
CA CYS A 53 -10.23 15.96 -17.12
C CYS A 53 -11.37 16.86 -17.61
N THR A 54 -11.34 18.15 -17.23
CA THR A 54 -12.37 19.13 -17.59
C THR A 54 -12.64 19.16 -19.10
N GLY A 55 -13.92 19.17 -19.49
CA GLY A 55 -14.36 19.16 -20.90
C GLY A 55 -14.35 17.78 -21.56
N LEU A 56 -14.12 16.72 -20.78
CA LEU A 56 -14.19 15.33 -21.21
C LEU A 56 -15.21 14.55 -20.37
N LYS A 57 -15.87 13.57 -20.99
CA LYS A 57 -16.81 12.65 -20.36
C LYS A 57 -16.43 11.21 -20.65
N CYS A 58 -16.57 10.37 -19.63
CA CYS A 58 -16.34 8.94 -19.75
C CYS A 58 -17.45 8.32 -20.60
N LYS A 59 -17.11 7.83 -21.80
CA LYS A 59 -18.04 7.14 -22.72
C LYS A 59 -17.63 5.68 -22.84
N CYS A 60 -18.57 4.78 -22.60
CA CYS A 60 -18.39 3.33 -22.70
C CYS A 60 -18.98 2.76 -23.99
N ASN A 61 -18.42 1.66 -24.47
CA ASN A 61 -19.09 0.84 -25.48
C ASN A 61 -20.37 0.18 -24.91
N SER A 62 -21.19 -0.43 -25.78
CA SER A 62 -22.45 -1.09 -25.37
C SER A 62 -22.25 -2.16 -24.29
N SER A 63 -21.10 -2.82 -24.27
CA SER A 63 -20.75 -3.84 -23.27
C SER A 63 -20.29 -3.27 -21.92
N ARG A 64 -20.14 -1.95 -21.79
CA ARG A 64 -19.60 -1.24 -20.61
C ARG A 64 -18.22 -1.71 -20.13
N THR A 65 -17.49 -2.46 -20.95
CA THR A 65 -16.16 -3.01 -20.62
C THR A 65 -15.03 -2.10 -21.06
N ASN A 66 -15.26 -1.26 -22.06
CA ASN A 66 -14.28 -0.32 -22.58
C ASN A 66 -14.82 1.11 -22.47
N CYS A 67 -14.43 1.80 -21.41
CA CYS A 67 -14.81 3.17 -21.11
C CYS A 67 -13.60 4.07 -21.24
N VAL A 68 -13.70 5.09 -22.10
CA VAL A 68 -12.63 6.05 -22.33
C VAL A 68 -13.15 7.48 -22.28
N CYS A 69 -12.28 8.42 -21.91
CA CYS A 69 -12.61 9.84 -21.93
C CYS A 69 -12.74 10.35 -23.36
N ARG A 70 -13.88 10.97 -23.67
CA ARG A 70 -14.17 11.60 -24.96
C ARG A 70 -14.56 13.06 -24.71
N LYS A 71 -14.40 13.92 -25.72
CA LYS A 71 -15.00 15.26 -25.66
C LYS A 71 -16.50 15.12 -25.44
N GLU A 72 -17.04 15.96 -24.56
CA GLU A 72 -18.48 16.02 -24.29
C GLU A 72 -19.28 16.13 -25.58
#